data_AF-A0A5Q2MJC5-F1
#
_entry.id   AF-A0A5Q2MJC5-F1
#
_cell.length_a   1.000
_cell.length_b   1.000
_cell.length_c   1.000
_cell.angle_alpha   90.00
_cell.angle_beta   90.00
_cell.angle_gamma   90.00
#
_symmetry.space_group_name_H-M   'P 1'
#
loop_
_entity.id
_entity.type
_entity.pdbx_description
1 polymer ?
#
loop_
_entity_poly.entity_id
_entity_poly.type
_entity_poly.pdbx_seq_one_letter_code
_entity_poly.pdbx_strand_id
1 'polypeptide(L)'
;MRRLLGTFVAGLVVCAGCTSGSDEQPSPAPASPPALSLASLDLGWSTAQGKLDAGDPPPAPEGVNPLTYERMAADLASWARVTTVDDSVWHAAKPVDAVSEVLPARAAAALRKQARSAVSPRLAVANVFADDVTVLGTPQVSTAWQVSQADDEDGKPYVVLELQTRAAYEVRLGSDGPVRVIGMLRVHGLSAYADTTDDFGVSGGWQEFGAGDCALALDDQLVPESDLEETRSDLQTFQRVGDADDVEMPDLGDDEQVDADYLQRCRAGQV
;
A
#
# COMPACT_ATOMS: atom_id res chain seq x y z
N MET A 1 43.87 -51.40 9.77
CA MET A 1 45.05 -51.16 10.63
C MET A 1 45.75 -49.89 10.17
N ARG A 2 46.33 -49.14 11.12
CA ARG A 2 46.85 -47.74 11.10
C ARG A 2 45.75 -46.72 11.48
N ARG A 3 45.61 -46.29 12.76
CA ARG A 3 46.43 -45.36 13.60
C ARG A 3 46.49 -43.97 12.95
N LEU A 4 46.27 -42.82 13.60
CA LEU A 4 46.02 -42.38 14.98
C LEU A 4 45.94 -40.82 14.93
N LEU A 5 45.38 -40.17 15.98
CA LEU A 5 45.69 -38.81 16.48
C LEU A 5 45.25 -37.61 15.61
N GLY A 6 44.28 -36.80 16.03
CA GLY A 6 44.41 -35.67 16.99
C GLY A 6 43.92 -34.42 16.23
N THR A 7 43.21 -33.42 16.78
CA THR A 7 43.40 -32.72 18.04
C THR A 7 42.16 -31.84 18.28
N PHE A 8 41.57 -31.94 19.47
CA PHE A 8 40.64 -30.94 20.02
C PHE A 8 41.41 -29.66 20.34
N VAL A 9 40.98 -28.51 19.84
CA VAL A 9 41.38 -27.20 20.38
C VAL A 9 40.13 -26.52 20.90
N ALA A 10 39.91 -26.68 22.20
CA ALA A 10 39.03 -25.84 22.99
C ALA A 10 39.74 -24.49 23.18
N GLY A 11 39.22 -23.44 22.55
CA GLY A 11 39.66 -22.06 22.78
C GLY A 11 39.16 -21.57 24.13
N LEU A 12 40.06 -21.57 25.12
CA LEU A 12 39.91 -20.84 26.38
C LEU A 12 39.72 -19.35 26.07
N VAL A 13 38.51 -18.82 26.25
CA VAL A 13 38.29 -17.37 26.35
C VAL A 13 38.79 -16.94 27.72
N VAL A 14 39.98 -16.34 27.72
CA VAL A 14 40.59 -15.71 28.89
C VAL A 14 39.86 -14.40 29.15
N CYS A 15 39.00 -14.38 30.18
CA CYS A 15 38.50 -13.14 30.77
C CYS A 15 39.66 -12.44 31.48
N ALA A 16 40.23 -11.43 30.84
CA ALA A 16 41.16 -10.49 31.47
C ALA A 16 40.71 -9.06 31.15
N GLY A 17 40.36 -8.31 32.18
CA GLY A 17 39.96 -6.90 32.06
C GLY A 17 39.52 -6.33 33.41
N CYS A 18 40.50 -6.07 34.28
CA CYS A 18 40.33 -5.31 35.53
C CYS A 18 40.17 -3.80 35.25
N THR A 19 39.51 -3.15 36.20
CA THR A 19 39.11 -1.74 36.26
C THR A 19 40.26 -0.73 36.15
N SER A 20 40.12 0.31 35.32
CA SER A 20 40.68 1.65 35.61
C SER A 20 40.04 2.70 34.70
N GLY A 21 39.53 3.77 35.30
CA GLY A 21 38.84 4.84 34.59
C GLY A 21 39.74 5.61 33.64
N SER A 22 39.22 5.89 32.46
CA SER A 22 39.61 6.97 31.57
C SER A 22 38.37 7.28 30.75
N ASP A 23 37.99 8.55 30.77
CA ASP A 23 36.75 9.07 30.20
C ASP A 23 36.46 8.46 28.82
N GLU A 24 35.47 7.55 28.76
CA GLU A 24 34.80 7.23 27.52
C GLU A 24 34.08 8.50 27.10
N GLN A 25 34.76 9.28 26.28
CA GLN A 25 34.13 10.30 25.46
C GLN A 25 32.91 9.62 24.83
N PRO A 26 31.68 10.08 25.07
CA PRO A 26 30.50 9.43 24.52
C PRO A 26 30.73 9.32 23.02
N SER A 27 30.78 8.09 22.50
CA SER A 27 30.80 7.88 21.06
C SER A 27 29.65 8.73 20.51
N PRO A 28 29.89 9.58 19.50
CA PRO A 28 28.82 10.37 18.94
C PRO A 28 27.70 9.41 18.60
N ALA A 29 26.51 9.67 19.16
CA ALA A 29 25.33 8.88 18.84
C ALA A 29 25.27 8.79 17.31
N PRO A 30 25.04 7.59 16.73
CA PRO A 30 24.92 7.46 15.29
C PRO A 30 23.96 8.55 14.81
N ALA A 31 24.40 9.34 13.84
CA ALA A 31 23.62 10.46 13.34
C ALA A 31 22.24 9.92 12.96
N SER A 32 21.18 10.56 13.46
CA SER A 32 19.82 10.18 13.10
C SER A 32 19.73 10.14 11.58
N PRO A 33 19.18 9.07 10.98
CA PRO A 33 19.00 9.01 9.54
C PRO A 33 18.25 10.26 9.07
N PRO A 34 18.62 10.85 7.92
CA PRO A 34 17.98 12.07 7.48
C PRO A 34 16.48 11.84 7.26
N ALA A 35 15.68 12.86 7.58
CA ALA A 35 14.23 12.83 7.37
C ALA A 35 13.90 13.02 5.89
N LEU A 36 12.86 12.33 5.43
CA LEU A 36 12.25 12.50 4.12
C LEU A 36 10.79 12.86 4.35
N SER A 37 10.44 14.12 4.16
CA SER A 37 9.09 14.67 4.26
C SER A 37 8.56 15.09 2.89
N LEU A 38 7.25 15.25 2.75
CA LEU A 38 6.63 15.76 1.53
C LEU A 38 7.19 17.13 1.16
N ALA A 39 7.40 17.99 2.15
CA ALA A 39 8.02 19.30 1.95
C ALA A 39 9.47 19.20 1.46
N SER A 40 10.24 18.20 1.92
CA SER A 40 11.63 18.01 1.52
C SER A 40 11.79 17.39 0.13
N LEU A 41 10.79 16.64 -0.31
CA LEU A 41 10.84 15.94 -1.57
C LEU A 41 10.54 16.87 -2.76
N ASP A 42 9.99 18.06 -2.52
CA ASP A 42 9.63 19.06 -3.54
C ASP A 42 8.87 18.44 -4.72
N LEU A 43 8.01 17.45 -4.44
CA LEU A 43 7.38 16.61 -5.47
C LEU A 43 6.31 17.33 -6.28
N GLY A 44 6.27 18.66 -6.36
CA GLY A 44 5.46 19.42 -7.31
C GLY A 44 3.99 18.99 -7.52
N TRP A 45 3.40 18.23 -6.60
CA TRP A 45 2.20 17.44 -6.84
C TRP A 45 1.00 18.34 -6.70
N SER A 46 0.77 19.08 -7.78
CA SER A 46 -0.02 20.30 -7.79
C SER A 46 -1.51 20.07 -7.52
N THR A 47 -1.98 18.84 -7.77
CA THR A 47 -3.38 18.42 -7.59
C THR A 47 -3.63 17.78 -6.23
N ALA A 48 -2.59 17.47 -5.46
CA ALA A 48 -2.73 16.81 -4.18
C ALA A 48 -3.35 17.76 -3.13
N GLN A 49 -4.29 17.22 -2.35
CA GLN A 49 -4.97 17.96 -1.30
C GLN A 49 -4.86 17.24 0.03
N GLY A 50 -4.87 17.98 1.13
CA GLY A 50 -5.00 17.44 2.49
C GLY A 50 -6.42 16.92 2.81
N LYS A 51 -7.12 16.37 1.81
CA LYS A 51 -8.43 15.73 1.92
C LYS A 51 -8.66 14.87 0.67
N LEU A 52 -9.45 13.80 0.80
CA LEU A 52 -9.96 13.10 -0.36
C LEU A 52 -11.17 13.86 -0.92
N ASP A 53 -11.02 14.32 -2.17
CA ASP A 53 -12.07 14.92 -2.98
C ASP A 53 -12.14 14.12 -4.28
N ALA A 54 -13.18 13.29 -4.44
CA ALA A 54 -13.28 12.40 -5.59
C ALA A 54 -13.63 13.17 -6.89
N GLY A 55 -14.10 14.41 -6.80
CA GLY A 55 -14.67 15.11 -7.96
C GLY A 55 -15.91 14.43 -8.54
N ASP A 56 -16.31 14.86 -9.73
CA ASP A 56 -17.45 14.28 -10.45
C ASP A 56 -16.99 13.10 -11.33
N PRO A 57 -17.72 11.96 -11.36
CA PRO A 57 -17.42 10.87 -12.26
C PRO A 57 -17.73 11.26 -13.72
N PRO A 58 -17.13 10.58 -14.71
CA PRO A 58 -17.48 10.72 -16.11
C PRO A 58 -18.97 10.46 -16.34
N PRO A 59 -19.61 11.07 -17.36
CA PRO A 59 -21.01 10.80 -17.66
C PRO A 59 -21.28 9.31 -17.88
N ALA A 60 -22.45 8.84 -17.44
CA ALA A 60 -22.88 7.46 -17.66
C ALA A 60 -22.89 7.14 -19.17
N PRO A 61 -22.29 6.02 -19.61
CA PRO A 61 -22.35 5.59 -21.00
C PRO A 61 -23.79 5.34 -21.49
N GLU A 62 -24.00 5.42 -22.80
CA GLU A 62 -25.30 5.13 -23.39
C GLU A 62 -25.80 3.72 -23.03
N GLY A 63 -27.08 3.59 -22.71
CA GLY A 63 -27.69 2.32 -22.31
C GLY A 63 -27.48 1.92 -20.85
N VAL A 64 -26.63 2.63 -20.10
CA VAL A 64 -26.48 2.45 -18.65
C VAL A 64 -27.55 3.24 -17.91
N ASN A 65 -28.19 2.61 -16.92
CA ASN A 65 -29.16 3.30 -16.06
C ASN A 65 -28.45 4.38 -15.20
N PRO A 66 -28.81 5.68 -15.34
CA PRO A 66 -28.15 6.75 -14.60
C PRO A 66 -28.18 6.58 -13.08
N LEU A 67 -29.29 6.11 -12.52
CA LEU A 67 -29.42 5.88 -11.08
C LEU A 67 -28.50 4.75 -10.60
N THR A 68 -28.29 3.72 -11.43
CA THR A 68 -27.35 2.65 -11.11
C THR A 68 -25.91 3.16 -11.12
N TYR A 69 -25.56 3.96 -12.12
CA TYR A 69 -24.24 4.55 -12.25
C TYR A 69 -23.93 5.56 -11.12
N GLU A 70 -24.89 6.39 -10.74
CA GLU A 70 -24.78 7.31 -9.59
C GLU A 70 -24.53 6.54 -8.27
N ARG A 71 -25.20 5.41 -8.06
CA ARG A 71 -24.93 4.54 -6.89
C ARG A 71 -23.51 3.97 -6.93
N MET A 72 -23.05 3.48 -8.09
CA MET A 72 -21.69 2.98 -8.24
C MET A 72 -20.65 4.05 -7.86
N ALA A 73 -20.82 5.27 -8.36
CA ALA A 73 -19.93 6.38 -8.05
C ALA A 73 -19.92 6.72 -6.54
N ALA A 74 -21.10 6.74 -5.90
CA ALA A 74 -21.23 7.00 -4.47
C ALA A 74 -20.58 5.91 -3.61
N ASP A 75 -20.76 4.64 -3.97
CA ASP A 75 -20.16 3.50 -3.27
C ASP A 75 -18.63 3.50 -3.45
N LEU A 76 -18.13 3.81 -4.65
CA LEU A 76 -16.69 3.95 -4.91
C LEU A 76 -16.07 5.09 -4.11
N ALA A 77 -16.70 6.26 -4.06
CA ALA A 77 -16.21 7.38 -3.25
C ALA A 77 -16.20 7.06 -1.75
N SER A 78 -17.20 6.31 -1.27
CA SER A 78 -17.27 5.85 0.13
C SER A 78 -16.17 4.84 0.43
N TRP A 79 -15.99 3.84 -0.44
CA TRP A 79 -14.92 2.85 -0.33
C TRP A 79 -13.54 3.52 -0.35
N ALA A 80 -13.28 4.40 -1.31
CA ALA A 80 -12.03 5.15 -1.44
C ALA A 80 -11.71 5.99 -0.19
N ARG A 81 -12.71 6.65 0.40
CA ARG A 81 -12.55 7.40 1.66
C ARG A 81 -12.11 6.48 2.80
N VAL A 82 -12.80 5.37 3.00
CA VAL A 82 -12.51 4.41 4.08
C VAL A 82 -11.11 3.81 3.94
N THR A 83 -10.69 3.49 2.72
CA THR A 83 -9.36 2.86 2.50
C THR A 83 -8.21 3.84 2.55
N THR A 84 -8.45 5.11 2.23
CA THR A 84 -7.37 6.10 2.02
C THR A 84 -7.16 6.99 3.24
N VAL A 85 -8.23 7.47 3.89
CA VAL A 85 -8.14 8.55 4.90
C VAL A 85 -8.75 8.23 6.27
N ASP A 86 -9.28 7.02 6.47
CA ASP A 86 -9.86 6.59 7.75
C ASP A 86 -8.78 5.98 8.66
N ASP A 87 -8.46 6.67 9.75
CA ASP A 87 -7.42 6.26 10.70
C ASP A 87 -7.79 4.95 11.44
N SER A 88 -9.08 4.68 11.61
CA SER A 88 -9.56 3.47 12.25
C SER A 88 -9.31 2.22 11.41
N VAL A 89 -9.11 2.39 10.09
CA VAL A 89 -8.82 1.31 9.14
C VAL A 89 -7.32 1.04 9.02
N TRP A 90 -6.50 2.10 9.08
CA TRP A 90 -5.04 2.02 8.95
C TRP A 90 -4.38 1.01 9.89
N HIS A 91 -4.93 0.85 11.09
CA HIS A 91 -4.44 -0.10 12.11
C HIS A 91 -5.48 -1.15 12.48
N ALA A 92 -6.53 -1.32 11.66
CA ALA A 92 -7.54 -2.33 11.93
C ALA A 92 -6.96 -3.74 11.79
N ALA A 93 -7.26 -4.61 12.77
CA ALA A 93 -6.97 -6.04 12.65
C ALA A 93 -7.77 -6.72 11.52
N LYS A 94 -8.92 -6.14 11.15
CA LYS A 94 -9.82 -6.64 10.10
C LYS A 94 -10.33 -5.49 9.21
N PRO A 95 -9.46 -4.89 8.38
CA PRO A 95 -9.83 -3.73 7.55
C PRO A 95 -10.99 -4.05 6.60
N VAL A 96 -11.11 -5.31 6.16
CA VAL A 96 -12.19 -5.76 5.27
C VAL A 96 -13.58 -5.58 5.88
N ASP A 97 -13.71 -5.61 7.21
CA ASP A 97 -15.02 -5.45 7.85
C ASP A 97 -15.49 -3.98 7.74
N ALA A 98 -14.61 -3.01 8.03
CA ALA A 98 -14.91 -1.58 7.85
C ALA A 98 -15.21 -1.24 6.38
N VAL A 99 -14.43 -1.77 5.44
CA VAL A 99 -14.69 -1.59 4.00
C VAL A 99 -16.01 -2.22 3.58
N SER A 100 -16.36 -3.38 4.14
CA SER A 100 -17.60 -4.07 3.81
C SER A 100 -18.86 -3.36 4.31
N GLU A 101 -18.75 -2.50 5.33
CA GLU A 101 -19.88 -1.73 5.86
C GLU A 101 -20.32 -0.61 4.92
N VAL A 102 -19.42 -0.11 4.06
CA VAL A 102 -19.70 0.96 3.09
C VAL A 102 -19.99 0.46 1.68
N LEU A 103 -20.00 -0.86 1.47
CA LEU A 103 -20.27 -1.49 0.17
C LEU A 103 -21.61 -2.25 0.20
N PRO A 104 -22.29 -2.37 -0.95
CA PRO A 104 -23.42 -3.27 -1.10
C PRO A 104 -23.06 -4.71 -0.71
N ALA A 105 -24.00 -5.44 -0.12
CA ALA A 105 -23.71 -6.74 0.50
C ALA A 105 -23.04 -7.76 -0.45
N ARG A 106 -23.43 -7.80 -1.73
CA ARG A 106 -22.79 -8.67 -2.73
C ARG A 106 -21.39 -8.19 -3.14
N ALA A 107 -21.21 -6.88 -3.31
CA ALA A 107 -19.89 -6.31 -3.57
C ALA A 107 -18.93 -6.59 -2.40
N ALA A 108 -19.39 -6.36 -1.16
CA ALA A 108 -18.64 -6.70 0.06
C ALA A 108 -18.29 -8.20 0.14
N ALA A 109 -19.22 -9.09 -0.25
CA ALA A 109 -18.95 -10.53 -0.28
C ALA A 109 -17.93 -10.92 -1.37
N ALA A 110 -18.01 -10.29 -2.54
CA ALA A 110 -17.05 -10.48 -3.63
C ALA A 110 -15.65 -10.00 -3.24
N LEU A 111 -15.54 -8.79 -2.67
CA LEU A 111 -14.30 -8.24 -2.16
C LEU A 111 -13.66 -9.15 -1.10
N ARG A 112 -14.44 -9.63 -0.12
CA ARG A 112 -13.96 -10.60 0.89
C ARG A 112 -13.42 -11.88 0.25
N LYS A 113 -14.01 -12.34 -0.85
CA LYS A 113 -13.55 -13.54 -1.56
C LYS A 113 -12.22 -13.27 -2.29
N GLN A 114 -12.13 -12.15 -3.00
CA GLN A 114 -10.91 -11.74 -3.70
C GLN A 114 -9.75 -11.53 -2.72
N ALA A 115 -9.97 -10.75 -1.66
CA ALA A 115 -8.96 -10.45 -0.64
C ALA A 115 -8.36 -11.70 0.02
N ARG A 116 -9.19 -12.71 0.35
CA ARG A 116 -8.71 -13.98 0.92
C ARG A 116 -7.78 -14.79 0.02
N SER A 117 -7.79 -14.50 -1.28
CA SER A 117 -6.98 -15.19 -2.27
C SER A 117 -5.72 -14.39 -2.64
N ALA A 118 -5.59 -13.15 -2.14
CA ALA A 118 -4.42 -12.31 -2.37
C ALA A 118 -3.24 -12.73 -1.48
N VAL A 119 -2.02 -12.41 -1.92
CA VAL A 119 -0.80 -12.63 -1.15
C VAL A 119 -0.76 -11.77 0.11
N SER A 120 -1.24 -10.53 0.00
CA SER A 120 -1.38 -9.57 1.11
C SER A 120 -2.87 -9.20 1.29
N PRO A 121 -3.67 -10.00 2.04
CA PRO A 121 -5.12 -9.85 2.13
C PRO A 121 -5.64 -8.52 2.71
N ARG A 122 -4.94 -7.93 3.69
CA ARG A 122 -5.31 -6.64 4.31
C ARG A 122 -5.00 -5.50 3.35
N LEU A 123 -3.83 -5.52 2.71
CA LEU A 123 -3.45 -4.52 1.71
C LEU A 123 -4.29 -4.60 0.44
N ALA A 124 -4.77 -5.78 0.07
CA ALA A 124 -5.72 -5.94 -1.03
C ALA A 124 -7.03 -5.16 -0.83
N VAL A 125 -7.41 -4.85 0.42
CA VAL A 125 -8.68 -4.17 0.73
C VAL A 125 -8.52 -2.73 1.20
N ALA A 126 -7.43 -2.36 1.87
CA ALA A 126 -7.22 -1.04 2.44
C ALA A 126 -5.73 -0.70 2.61
N ASN A 127 -5.41 0.57 2.83
CA ASN A 127 -4.06 0.96 3.23
C ASN A 127 -3.90 0.66 4.73
N VAL A 128 -2.99 -0.25 5.06
CA VAL A 128 -2.79 -0.75 6.42
C VAL A 128 -1.34 -0.57 6.79
N PHE A 129 -1.06 0.11 7.90
CA PHE A 129 0.28 0.40 8.37
C PHE A 129 0.65 -0.53 9.53
N ALA A 130 1.94 -0.79 9.69
CA ALA A 130 2.42 -1.56 10.83
C ALA A 130 2.12 -0.85 12.17
N ASP A 131 1.99 -1.63 13.25
CA ASP A 131 1.62 -1.11 14.57
C ASP A 131 2.61 -0.06 15.12
N ASP A 132 3.88 -0.14 14.72
CA ASP A 132 4.93 0.82 15.09
C ASP A 132 5.08 1.97 14.09
N VAL A 133 4.27 2.02 13.03
CA VAL A 133 4.25 3.10 12.05
C VAL A 133 3.14 4.09 12.38
N THR A 134 3.50 5.33 12.65
CA THR A 134 2.54 6.41 12.89
C THR A 134 2.38 7.28 11.64
N VAL A 135 1.17 7.37 11.09
CA VAL A 135 0.84 8.36 10.05
C VAL A 135 0.79 9.76 10.67
N LEU A 136 1.51 10.71 10.07
CA LEU A 136 1.64 12.07 10.53
C LEU A 136 0.69 12.99 9.75
N GLY A 137 -0.25 13.61 10.48
CA GLY A 137 -1.17 14.58 9.88
C GLY A 137 -2.13 13.95 8.87
N THR A 138 -2.51 14.72 7.85
CA THR A 138 -3.43 14.28 6.80
C THR A 138 -2.63 13.95 5.53
N PRO A 139 -2.87 12.79 4.89
CA PRO A 139 -2.22 12.47 3.64
C PRO A 139 -2.55 13.47 2.55
N GLN A 140 -1.62 13.66 1.61
CA GLN A 140 -1.87 14.38 0.37
C GLN A 140 -2.48 13.42 -0.63
N VAL A 141 -3.66 13.76 -1.16
CA VAL A 141 -4.45 12.85 -2.01
C VAL A 141 -4.85 13.54 -3.31
N SER A 142 -4.72 12.82 -4.43
CA SER A 142 -5.42 13.12 -5.70
C SER A 142 -6.24 11.91 -6.15
N THR A 143 -7.15 12.13 -7.09
CA THR A 143 -8.02 11.09 -7.62
C THR A 143 -8.19 11.19 -9.12
N ALA A 144 -8.43 10.05 -9.77
CA ALA A 144 -8.81 9.98 -11.18
C ALA A 144 -9.94 8.97 -11.38
N TRP A 145 -10.84 9.28 -12.32
CA TRP A 145 -11.93 8.39 -12.69
C TRP A 145 -11.67 7.76 -14.05
N GLN A 146 -12.14 6.53 -14.23
CA GLN A 146 -12.20 5.88 -15.53
C GLN A 146 -13.54 5.14 -15.67
N VAL A 147 -14.11 5.19 -16.87
CA VAL A 147 -15.26 4.38 -17.24
C VAL A 147 -14.92 3.57 -18.48
N SER A 148 -15.29 2.30 -18.47
CA SER A 148 -15.16 1.41 -19.62
C SER A 148 -16.42 0.56 -19.82
N GLN A 149 -16.59 0.07 -21.04
CA GLN A 149 -17.60 -0.93 -21.37
C GLN A 149 -16.89 -2.18 -21.88
N ALA A 150 -17.35 -3.34 -21.43
CA ALA A 150 -16.81 -4.63 -21.81
C ALA A 150 -17.95 -5.64 -21.97
N ASP A 151 -17.67 -6.77 -22.62
CA ASP A 151 -18.59 -7.88 -22.75
C ASP A 151 -18.11 -9.04 -21.86
N ASP A 152 -19.05 -9.74 -21.21
CA ASP A 152 -18.74 -10.96 -20.49
C ASP A 152 -18.49 -12.16 -21.44
N GLU A 153 -18.24 -13.34 -20.89
CA GLU A 153 -17.98 -14.56 -21.68
C GLU A 153 -19.15 -14.96 -22.59
N ASP A 154 -20.37 -14.54 -22.26
CA ASP A 154 -21.59 -14.79 -23.04
C ASP A 154 -21.90 -13.63 -24.03
N GLY A 155 -21.03 -12.62 -24.12
CA GLY A 155 -21.22 -11.45 -24.97
C GLY A 155 -22.22 -10.43 -24.42
N LYS A 156 -22.55 -10.49 -23.13
CA LYS A 156 -23.44 -9.52 -22.48
C LYS A 156 -22.64 -8.28 -22.06
N PRO A 157 -23.05 -7.08 -22.49
CA PRO A 157 -22.32 -5.86 -22.16
C PRO A 157 -22.53 -5.47 -20.70
N TYR A 158 -21.45 -5.01 -20.06
CA TYR A 158 -21.43 -4.40 -18.74
C TYR A 158 -20.56 -3.15 -18.72
N VAL A 159 -20.85 -2.26 -17.77
CA VAL A 159 -20.04 -1.06 -17.49
C VAL A 159 -19.10 -1.34 -16.32
N VAL A 160 -17.89 -0.80 -16.38
CA VAL A 160 -16.97 -0.72 -15.24
C VAL A 160 -16.72 0.76 -14.95
N LEU A 161 -16.93 1.16 -13.71
CA LEU A 161 -16.55 2.47 -13.20
C LEU A 161 -15.41 2.28 -12.20
N GLU A 162 -14.35 3.04 -12.35
CA GLU A 162 -13.16 2.97 -11.52
C GLU A 162 -12.82 4.33 -10.93
N LEU A 163 -12.45 4.34 -9.66
CA LEU A 163 -11.90 5.48 -8.93
C LEU A 163 -10.50 5.11 -8.43
N GLN A 164 -9.49 5.76 -8.98
CA GLN A 164 -8.13 5.67 -8.46
C GLN A 164 -7.92 6.74 -7.38
N THR A 165 -7.42 6.33 -6.21
CA THR A 165 -6.82 7.24 -5.23
C THR A 165 -5.31 7.15 -5.31
N ARG A 166 -4.67 8.30 -5.18
CA ARG A 166 -3.23 8.43 -5.11
C ARG A 166 -2.95 9.19 -3.85
N ALA A 167 -2.30 8.57 -2.87
CA ALA A 167 -2.11 9.15 -1.54
C ALA A 167 -0.65 9.07 -1.11
N ALA A 168 -0.08 10.18 -0.65
CA ALA A 168 1.20 10.18 0.04
C ALA A 168 1.02 10.46 1.53
N TYR A 169 1.61 9.59 2.34
CA TYR A 169 1.57 9.60 3.79
C TYR A 169 2.93 9.99 4.32
N GLU A 170 3.01 11.06 5.12
CA GLU A 170 4.16 11.21 6.00
C GLU A 170 4.00 10.22 7.15
N VAL A 171 5.04 9.44 7.43
CA VAL A 171 5.02 8.43 8.47
C VAL A 171 6.24 8.52 9.36
N ARG A 172 6.14 7.95 10.56
CA ARG A 172 7.25 7.78 11.49
C ARG A 172 7.28 6.35 12.00
N LEU A 173 8.45 5.71 11.96
CA LEU A 173 8.68 4.41 12.58
C LEU A 173 9.08 4.60 14.06
N GLY A 174 8.26 4.09 14.98
CA GLY A 174 8.42 4.29 16.42
C GLY A 174 8.19 5.74 16.88
N SER A 175 8.47 6.02 18.16
CA SER A 175 8.26 7.35 18.75
C SER A 175 9.23 8.41 18.23
N ASP A 176 10.48 8.01 18.00
CA ASP A 176 11.62 8.91 17.72
C ASP A 176 12.30 8.64 16.37
N GLY A 177 11.69 7.80 15.53
CA GLY A 177 12.22 7.53 14.20
C GLY A 177 12.17 8.76 13.29
N PRO A 178 12.93 8.72 12.19
CA PRO A 178 12.89 9.81 11.22
C PRO A 178 11.55 9.81 10.46
N VAL A 179 11.16 10.99 9.99
CA VAL A 179 10.01 11.10 9.07
C VAL A 179 10.36 10.44 7.74
N ARG A 180 9.40 9.72 7.19
CA ARG A 180 9.44 9.04 5.89
C ARG A 180 8.17 9.36 5.11
N VAL A 181 8.15 9.02 3.83
CA VAL A 181 6.96 9.13 2.98
C VAL A 181 6.67 7.78 2.34
N ILE A 182 5.41 7.36 2.39
CA ILE A 182 4.90 6.21 1.64
C ILE A 182 3.86 6.74 0.64
N GLY A 183 4.04 6.42 -0.63
CA GLY A 183 3.03 6.63 -1.67
C GLY A 183 2.16 5.39 -1.83
N MET A 184 0.87 5.58 -2.09
CA MET A 184 -0.10 4.52 -2.37
C MET A 184 -0.96 4.91 -3.57
N LEU A 185 -0.96 4.07 -4.60
CA LEU A 185 -1.95 4.05 -5.67
C LEU A 185 -2.96 2.94 -5.38
N ARG A 186 -4.25 3.24 -5.47
CA ARG A 186 -5.31 2.24 -5.31
C ARG A 186 -6.42 2.50 -6.30
N VAL A 187 -6.76 1.50 -7.10
CA VAL A 187 -7.92 1.48 -7.99
C VAL A 187 -9.05 0.73 -7.30
N HIS A 188 -10.19 1.38 -7.19
CA HIS A 188 -11.45 0.80 -6.74
C HIS A 188 -12.35 0.68 -7.96
N GLY A 189 -12.86 -0.52 -8.26
CA GLY A 189 -13.70 -0.73 -9.42
C GLY A 189 -15.02 -1.42 -9.07
N LEU A 190 -16.11 -0.91 -9.63
CA LEU A 190 -17.42 -1.55 -9.60
C LEU A 190 -17.88 -1.81 -11.02
N SER A 191 -18.53 -2.96 -11.24
CA SER A 191 -19.13 -3.29 -12.53
C SER A 191 -20.62 -3.61 -12.44
N ALA A 192 -21.38 -3.26 -13.47
CA ALA A 192 -22.82 -3.45 -13.51
C ALA A 192 -23.31 -3.79 -14.93
N TYR A 193 -24.30 -4.67 -15.01
CA TYR A 193 -25.09 -4.87 -16.23
C TYR A 193 -26.23 -3.84 -16.28
N ALA A 194 -26.83 -3.66 -17.45
CA ALA A 194 -27.95 -2.73 -17.62
C ALA A 194 -29.16 -3.05 -16.70
N ASP A 195 -29.33 -4.32 -16.33
CA ASP A 195 -30.39 -4.83 -15.45
C ASP A 195 -29.99 -4.90 -13.96
N THR A 196 -28.79 -4.46 -13.58
CA THR A 196 -28.33 -4.46 -12.19
C THR A 196 -29.10 -3.46 -11.32
N THR A 197 -29.70 -3.95 -10.24
CA THR A 197 -30.32 -3.11 -9.20
C THR A 197 -29.44 -2.98 -7.96
N ASP A 198 -28.86 -4.06 -7.43
CA ASP A 198 -28.14 -4.00 -6.13
C ASP A 198 -26.85 -4.85 -6.10
N ASP A 199 -26.44 -5.39 -7.25
CA ASP A 199 -25.41 -6.42 -7.36
C ASP A 199 -24.27 -5.97 -8.27
N PHE A 200 -23.31 -5.25 -7.70
CA PHE A 200 -22.10 -4.86 -8.41
C PHE A 200 -21.04 -5.96 -8.38
N GLY A 201 -20.37 -6.18 -9.52
CA GLY A 201 -19.06 -6.81 -9.53
C GLY A 201 -18.02 -5.89 -8.91
N VAL A 202 -16.91 -6.47 -8.45
CA VAL A 202 -15.81 -5.72 -7.82
C VAL A 202 -14.52 -6.03 -8.57
N SER A 203 -13.78 -4.99 -8.88
CA SER A 203 -12.38 -5.04 -9.34
C SER A 203 -11.56 -4.05 -8.51
N GLY A 204 -10.24 -4.19 -8.59
CA GLY A 204 -9.34 -3.25 -7.97
C GLY A 204 -7.89 -3.66 -8.15
N GLY A 205 -7.02 -2.76 -7.74
CA GLY A 205 -5.57 -2.93 -7.77
C GLY A 205 -4.94 -1.95 -6.80
N TRP A 206 -3.72 -2.24 -6.36
CA TRP A 206 -2.97 -1.33 -5.51
C TRP A 206 -1.47 -1.46 -5.80
N GLN A 207 -0.75 -0.38 -5.50
CA GLN A 207 0.69 -0.29 -5.57
C GLN A 207 1.18 0.75 -4.56
N GLU A 208 2.35 0.52 -4.04
CA GLU A 208 3.07 1.21 -3.00
C GLU A 208 4.32 1.88 -3.59
N PHE A 209 4.84 2.88 -2.90
CA PHE A 209 6.07 3.56 -3.26
C PHE A 209 6.79 3.97 -1.99
N GLY A 210 8.08 3.64 -1.85
CA GLY A 210 8.84 3.92 -0.63
C GLY A 210 8.40 3.11 0.59
N ALA A 211 7.77 1.96 0.37
CA ALA A 211 7.46 0.97 1.40
C ALA A 211 8.32 -0.28 1.20
N GLY A 212 8.67 -0.97 2.28
CA GLY A 212 9.55 -2.15 2.20
C GLY A 212 8.82 -3.39 1.69
N ASP A 213 9.10 -3.80 0.46
CA ASP A 213 8.38 -4.85 -0.26
C ASP A 213 8.29 -6.19 0.49
N CYS A 214 9.38 -6.64 1.13
CA CYS A 214 9.34 -7.88 1.89
C CYS A 214 8.49 -7.79 3.17
N ALA A 215 8.39 -6.61 3.79
CA ALA A 215 7.46 -6.41 4.91
C ALA A 215 6.00 -6.49 4.41
N LEU A 216 5.71 -5.97 3.22
CA LEU A 216 4.38 -6.04 2.61
C LEU A 216 3.98 -7.48 2.27
N ALA A 217 4.90 -8.23 1.68
CA ALA A 217 4.67 -9.62 1.30
C ALA A 217 4.50 -10.53 2.53
N LEU A 218 5.26 -10.29 3.61
CA LEU A 218 5.29 -11.18 4.78
C LEU A 218 4.27 -10.80 5.86
N ASP A 219 4.13 -9.50 6.14
CA ASP A 219 3.38 -8.99 7.28
C ASP A 219 2.08 -8.28 6.87
N ASP A 220 1.85 -8.10 5.56
CA ASP A 220 0.61 -7.55 4.99
C ASP A 220 0.31 -6.14 5.56
N GLN A 221 1.37 -5.34 5.71
CA GLN A 221 1.40 -4.03 6.39
C GLN A 221 2.47 -3.12 5.78
N LEU A 222 2.12 -1.84 5.62
CA LEU A 222 3.00 -0.76 5.16
C LEU A 222 4.02 -0.38 6.23
N VAL A 223 5.30 -0.52 5.87
CA VAL A 223 6.46 -0.07 6.63
C VAL A 223 7.33 0.75 5.67
N PRO A 224 7.83 1.93 6.06
CA PRO A 224 8.66 2.73 5.15
C PRO A 224 9.97 2.02 4.83
N GLU A 225 10.42 2.14 3.58
CA GLU A 225 11.72 1.61 3.16
C GLU A 225 12.87 2.33 3.90
N SER A 226 13.90 1.55 4.20
CA SER A 226 15.12 1.97 4.86
C SER A 226 16.11 2.63 3.90
N ASP A 227 16.16 2.18 2.63
CA ASP A 227 16.97 2.78 1.57
C ASP A 227 16.32 4.08 1.05
N LEU A 228 17.03 5.19 1.27
CA LEU A 228 16.55 6.53 0.93
C LEU A 228 16.71 6.88 -0.55
N GLU A 229 17.64 6.24 -1.26
CA GLU A 229 17.81 6.48 -2.69
C GLU A 229 16.72 5.77 -3.48
N GLU A 230 16.43 4.52 -3.09
CA GLU A 230 15.31 3.73 -3.59
C GLU A 230 13.98 4.43 -3.32
N THR A 231 13.71 4.78 -2.05
CA THR A 231 12.50 5.54 -1.68
C THR A 231 12.33 6.80 -2.52
N ARG A 232 13.41 7.55 -2.81
CA ARG A 232 13.31 8.76 -3.62
C ARG A 232 12.97 8.45 -5.08
N SER A 233 13.57 7.40 -5.64
CA SER A 233 13.29 6.95 -7.01
C SER A 233 11.82 6.56 -7.16
N ASP A 234 11.29 5.76 -6.23
CA ASP A 234 9.91 5.32 -6.24
C ASP A 234 8.94 6.49 -6.13
N LEU A 235 9.22 7.42 -5.23
CA LEU A 235 8.36 8.59 -5.01
C LEU A 235 8.37 9.55 -6.21
N GLN A 236 9.42 9.56 -7.04
CA GLN A 236 9.41 10.29 -8.32
C GLN A 236 8.50 9.63 -9.34
N THR A 237 8.49 8.30 -9.41
CA THR A 237 7.52 7.56 -10.24
C THR A 237 6.10 7.80 -9.76
N PHE A 238 5.89 7.75 -8.44
CA PHE A 238 4.61 8.04 -7.82
C PHE A 238 4.12 9.46 -8.14
N GLN A 239 4.99 10.46 -8.04
CA GLN A 239 4.66 11.85 -8.40
C GLN A 239 4.16 11.96 -9.84
N ARG A 240 4.87 11.33 -10.78
CA ARG A 240 4.48 11.34 -12.21
C ARG A 240 3.06 10.84 -12.41
N VAL A 241 2.68 9.77 -11.72
CA VAL A 241 1.31 9.23 -11.76
C VAL A 241 0.35 10.13 -10.98
N GLY A 242 0.80 10.68 -9.86
CA GLY A 242 0.08 11.64 -9.02
C GLY A 242 -0.54 12.79 -9.81
N ASP A 243 0.22 13.33 -10.77
CA ASP A 243 -0.15 14.45 -11.64
C ASP A 243 -0.94 14.04 -12.91
N ALA A 244 -1.15 12.75 -13.17
CA ALA A 244 -1.89 12.30 -14.35
C ALA A 244 -3.41 12.53 -14.21
N ASP A 245 -4.10 12.90 -15.28
CA ASP A 245 -5.56 13.09 -15.23
C ASP A 245 -6.35 11.76 -15.30
N ASP A 246 -5.72 10.71 -15.82
CA ASP A 246 -6.33 9.40 -16.08
C ASP A 246 -5.89 8.35 -15.04
N VAL A 247 -6.70 7.31 -14.86
CA VAL A 247 -6.31 6.13 -14.06
C VAL A 247 -5.10 5.46 -14.71
N GLU A 248 -4.00 5.33 -13.96
CA GLU A 248 -2.76 4.70 -14.43
C GLU A 248 -2.16 3.86 -13.31
N MET A 249 -1.87 2.59 -13.60
CA MET A 249 -1.03 1.73 -12.76
C MET A 249 0.28 1.48 -13.51
N PRO A 250 1.42 1.99 -13.01
CA PRO A 250 2.73 1.68 -13.58
C PRO A 250 2.96 0.18 -13.69
N ASP A 251 3.65 -0.24 -14.75
CA ASP A 251 4.08 -1.62 -14.88
C ASP A 251 5.13 -1.92 -13.81
N LEU A 252 4.81 -2.92 -12.98
CA LEU A 252 5.75 -3.51 -12.02
C LEU A 252 6.45 -4.64 -12.78
N GLY A 253 7.79 -4.56 -12.87
CA GLY A 253 8.56 -5.66 -13.42
C GLY A 253 8.19 -6.99 -12.74
N ASP A 254 8.41 -8.13 -13.41
CA ASP A 254 8.05 -9.45 -12.87
C ASP A 254 8.65 -9.72 -11.47
N ASP A 255 9.75 -9.05 -11.12
CA ASP A 255 10.43 -9.16 -9.83
C ASP A 255 9.88 -8.27 -8.72
N GLU A 256 9.06 -7.27 -9.05
CA GLU A 256 8.45 -6.28 -8.13
C GLU A 256 7.00 -6.63 -7.78
N GLN A 257 6.37 -7.56 -8.51
CA GLN A 257 5.01 -7.99 -8.21
C GLN A 257 4.97 -8.83 -6.93
N VAL A 258 4.09 -8.46 -5.98
CA VAL A 258 3.86 -9.21 -4.75
C VAL A 258 3.03 -10.47 -5.05
N ASP A 259 3.72 -11.52 -5.51
CA ASP A 259 3.15 -12.82 -5.85
C ASP A 259 3.70 -13.97 -4.97
N ALA A 260 3.30 -15.20 -5.28
CA ALA A 260 3.73 -16.38 -4.52
C ALA A 260 5.24 -16.65 -4.62
N ASP A 261 5.86 -16.32 -5.75
CA ASP A 261 7.29 -16.50 -5.99
C ASP A 261 8.09 -15.40 -5.27
N TYR A 262 7.59 -14.15 -5.27
CA TYR A 262 8.10 -13.03 -4.49
C TYR A 262 8.11 -13.34 -3.00
N LEU A 263 6.98 -13.83 -2.49
CA LEU A 263 6.85 -14.28 -1.11
C LEU A 263 7.88 -15.35 -0.75
N GLN A 264 8.16 -16.29 -1.66
CA GLN A 264 9.18 -17.31 -1.47
C GLN A 264 10.59 -16.70 -1.43
N ARG A 265 10.91 -15.72 -2.29
CA ARG A 265 12.19 -15.00 -2.29
C ARG A 265 12.41 -14.27 -0.96
N CYS A 266 11.41 -13.53 -0.48
CA CYS A 266 11.52 -12.84 0.82
C CYS A 266 11.76 -13.81 1.98
N ARG A 267 11.07 -14.97 2.00
CA ARG A 267 11.32 -16.01 3.01
C ARG A 267 12.72 -16.61 2.92
N ALA A 268 13.26 -16.75 1.71
CA ALA A 268 14.59 -17.32 1.48
C ALA A 268 15.73 -16.35 1.86
N GLY A 269 15.51 -15.04 1.77
CA GLY A 269 16.46 -14.01 2.19
C GLY A 269 16.54 -13.76 3.69
N GLN A 270 15.62 -14.33 4.48
CA GLN A 270 15.61 -14.23 5.95
C GLN A 270 16.51 -15.26 6.68
N VAL A 271 17.33 -16.04 5.94
CA VAL A 271 18.16 -17.15 6.49
C VAL A 271 19.64 -16.76 6.60
#